data_AF-A0A380G203-F1
#
_entry.id   AF-A0A380G203-F1
#
_cell.length_a   1.000
_cell.length_b   1.000
_cell.length_c   1.000
_cell.angle_alpha   90.00
_cell.angle_beta   90.00
_cell.angle_gamma   90.00
#
_symmetry.space_group_name_H-M   'P 1'
#
loop_
_entity.id
_entity.type
_entity.pdbx_description
1 polymer ?
#
loop_
_entity_poly.entity_id
_entity_poly.type
_entity_poly.pdbx_seq_one_letter_code
_entity_poly.pdbx_strand_id
1 'polypeptide(L)'
;MYPDMYINVDLKDAPNSYEGSVAPNKMYEIIVKNNAQNRVLVTSFHKAQNDRFRAISNNDVAIGASQQEVAEGFVKFNTGFGHTYQPVADTFQMPLKFKGIPLTSQRFIQWLNLLNIVPGYYGVNSTDLMADLHAKGAHTLVTDRPDLGKQFKSSLTNTTK
;
A
#
# COMPACT_ATOMS: atom_id res chain seq x y z
N MET A 1 13.49 19.80 0.48
CA MET A 1 12.42 18.92 1.00
C MET A 1 11.29 18.84 -0.01
N TYR A 2 10.44 17.82 0.09
CA TYR A 2 9.29 17.60 -0.79
C TYR A 2 7.98 17.88 -0.04
N PRO A 3 7.62 19.16 0.20
CA PRO A 3 6.48 19.52 1.06
C PRO A 3 5.14 19.05 0.50
N ASP A 4 5.01 19.01 -0.83
CA ASP A 4 3.76 18.70 -1.53
C ASP A 4 3.68 17.24 -2.01
N MET A 5 4.67 16.41 -1.66
CA MET A 5 4.68 15.00 -2.05
C MET A 5 4.09 14.13 -0.95
N TYR A 6 3.25 13.18 -1.37
CA TYR A 6 2.89 12.02 -0.56
C TYR A 6 4.09 11.07 -0.48
N ILE A 7 4.37 10.56 0.72
CA ILE A 7 5.54 9.71 1.00
C ILE A 7 5.04 8.37 1.52
N ASN A 8 5.48 7.29 0.89
CA ASN A 8 5.26 5.92 1.34
C ASN A 8 6.55 5.40 2.00
N VAL A 9 6.46 4.98 3.26
CA VAL A 9 7.60 4.54 4.06
C VAL A 9 7.38 3.12 4.55
N ASP A 10 8.36 2.25 4.32
CA ASP A 10 8.30 0.85 4.74
C ASP A 10 9.22 0.57 5.94
N LEU A 11 8.63 0.16 7.06
CA LEU A 11 9.32 -0.33 8.24
C LEU A 11 9.78 -1.78 8.00
N LYS A 12 11.04 -1.92 7.59
CA LYS A 12 11.65 -3.20 7.21
C LYS A 12 12.06 -4.08 8.38
N ASP A 13 12.40 -3.48 9.52
CA ASP A 13 12.98 -4.19 10.64
C ASP A 13 11.98 -5.16 11.30
N ALA A 14 12.45 -6.34 11.65
CA ALA A 14 11.64 -7.35 12.33
C ALA A 14 11.17 -6.83 13.71
N PRO A 15 9.94 -7.16 14.16
CA PRO A 15 9.39 -6.63 15.42
C PRO A 15 10.23 -6.93 16.67
N ASN A 16 11.03 -8.00 16.61
CA ASN A 16 11.89 -8.51 17.69
C ASN A 16 13.34 -8.05 17.59
N SER A 17 13.74 -7.29 16.56
CA SER A 17 15.06 -6.66 16.53
C SER A 17 15.08 -5.39 17.38
N TYR A 18 16.28 -4.96 17.75
CA TYR A 18 16.46 -3.69 18.44
C TYR A 18 15.93 -2.53 17.60
N GLU A 19 16.30 -2.48 16.31
CA GLU A 19 15.87 -1.48 15.35
C GLU A 19 14.34 -1.47 15.20
N GLY A 20 13.73 -2.66 15.13
CA GLY A 20 12.28 -2.79 15.02
C GLY A 20 11.53 -2.29 16.24
N SER A 21 12.14 -2.27 17.42
CA SER A 21 11.58 -1.66 18.63
C SER A 21 11.65 -0.14 18.64
N VAL A 22 12.63 0.44 17.93
CA VAL A 22 12.93 1.88 17.95
C VAL A 22 12.33 2.61 16.75
N ALA A 23 12.41 2.01 15.55
CA ALA A 23 12.07 2.65 14.28
C ALA A 23 10.62 3.20 14.22
N PRO A 24 9.58 2.50 14.72
CA PRO A 24 8.21 3.02 14.69
C PRO A 24 8.03 4.33 15.47
N ASN A 25 8.64 4.45 16.66
CA ASN A 25 8.59 5.66 17.48
C ASN A 25 9.31 6.82 16.78
N LYS A 26 10.55 6.58 16.33
CA LYS A 26 11.32 7.60 15.60
C LYS A 26 10.60 8.06 14.33
N MET A 27 9.94 7.14 13.62
CA MET A 27 9.16 7.47 12.43
C MET A 27 8.02 8.44 12.79
N TYR A 28 7.24 8.12 13.82
CA TYR A 28 6.13 9.00 14.23
C TYR A 28 6.61 10.37 14.71
N GLU A 29 7.68 10.42 15.51
CA GLU A 29 8.31 11.68 15.94
C GLU A 29 8.71 12.56 14.75
N ILE A 30 9.32 11.98 13.71
CA ILE A 30 9.70 12.69 12.49
C ILE A 30 8.46 13.19 11.74
N ILE A 31 7.42 12.38 11.64
CA ILE A 31 6.17 12.76 10.98
C ILE A 31 5.54 13.97 11.69
N VAL A 32 5.38 13.91 13.01
CA VAL A 32 4.79 14.99 13.82
C VAL A 32 5.64 16.26 13.74
N LYS A 33 6.96 16.14 13.90
CA LYS A 33 7.89 17.28 13.81
C LYS A 33 7.78 18.05 12.49
N ASN A 34 7.35 17.37 11.41
CA ASN A 34 7.23 17.95 10.07
C ASN A 34 5.77 18.19 9.64
N ASN A 35 4.80 18.09 10.56
CA ASN A 35 3.36 18.18 10.28
C ASN A 35 2.94 17.32 9.07
N ALA A 36 3.47 16.10 9.00
CA ALA A 36 3.39 15.25 7.82
C ALA A 36 2.33 14.14 7.91
N GLN A 37 1.51 14.12 8.97
CA GLN A 37 0.54 13.06 9.26
C GLN A 37 -0.40 12.77 8.08
N ASN A 38 -0.85 13.81 7.38
CA ASN A 38 -1.78 13.69 6.24
C ASN A 38 -1.11 13.39 4.89
N ARG A 39 0.23 13.25 4.86
CA ARG A 39 0.99 13.03 3.61
C ARG A 39 2.02 11.91 3.71
N VAL A 40 2.02 11.17 4.83
CA VAL A 40 2.87 10.01 5.03
C VAL A 40 1.99 8.78 5.22
N LEU A 41 2.32 7.75 4.47
CA LEU A 41 1.82 6.40 4.64
C LEU A 41 2.95 5.54 5.22
N VAL A 42 2.66 4.78 6.28
CA VAL A 42 3.63 3.85 6.87
C VAL A 42 3.18 2.42 6.68
N THR A 43 4.04 1.56 6.13
CA THR A 43 3.75 0.15 5.88
C THR A 43 4.79 -0.75 6.52
N SER A 44 4.47 -2.03 6.66
CA SER A 44 5.40 -3.09 7.01
C SER A 44 4.87 -4.43 6.55
N PHE A 45 5.76 -5.34 6.17
CA PHE A 45 5.39 -6.74 5.95
C PHE A 45 4.98 -7.44 7.26
N HIS A 46 5.41 -6.92 8.40
CA HIS A 46 5.14 -7.51 9.71
C HIS A 46 3.91 -6.89 10.36
N LYS A 47 2.86 -7.70 10.59
CA LYS A 47 1.62 -7.24 11.24
C LYS A 47 1.89 -6.55 12.58
N ALA A 48 2.79 -7.12 13.40
CA ALA A 48 3.15 -6.55 14.70
C ALA A 48 3.80 -5.16 14.59
N GLN A 49 4.50 -4.83 13.50
CA GLN A 49 5.01 -3.47 13.28
C GLN A 49 3.89 -2.49 12.93
N ASN A 50 2.95 -2.89 12.08
CA ASN A 50 1.78 -2.06 11.75
C ASN A 50 0.93 -1.80 13.00
N ASP A 51 0.65 -2.83 13.80
CA ASP A 51 -0.11 -2.68 15.04
C ASP A 51 0.62 -1.79 16.06
N ARG A 52 1.94 -1.97 16.20
CA ARG A 52 2.78 -1.11 17.06
C ARG A 52 2.75 0.34 16.59
N PHE A 53 2.97 0.59 15.31
CA PHE A 53 2.97 1.93 14.75
C PHE A 53 1.60 2.60 14.88
N ARG A 54 0.51 1.87 14.60
CA ARG A 54 -0.87 2.37 14.76
C ARG A 54 -1.18 2.76 16.20
N ALA A 55 -0.70 1.98 17.18
CA ALA A 55 -0.85 2.31 18.60
C ALA A 55 -0.05 3.58 18.98
N ILE A 56 1.18 3.71 18.48
CA ILE A 56 2.04 4.90 18.70
C ILE A 56 1.40 6.15 18.08
N SER A 57 0.89 6.03 16.85
CA SER A 57 0.30 7.15 16.12
C SER A 57 -1.14 7.46 16.52
N ASN A 58 -1.77 6.64 17.36
CA ASN A 58 -3.18 6.74 17.72
C ASN A 58 -4.11 6.86 16.49
N ASN A 59 -3.81 6.09 15.43
CA ASN A 59 -4.51 6.11 14.13
C ASN A 59 -4.42 7.46 13.37
N ASP A 60 -3.49 8.35 13.73
CA ASP A 60 -3.32 9.68 13.10
C ASP A 60 -2.56 9.62 11.76
N VAL A 61 -2.01 8.46 11.40
CA VAL A 61 -1.22 8.25 10.18
C VAL A 61 -1.72 7.01 9.47
N ALA A 62 -1.93 7.11 8.16
CA ALA A 62 -2.37 5.99 7.33
C ALA A 62 -1.36 4.84 7.35
N ILE A 63 -1.87 3.60 7.28
CA ILE A 63 -1.06 2.38 7.31
C ILE A 63 -1.31 1.44 6.13
N GLY A 64 -0.23 0.78 5.70
CA GLY A 64 -0.29 -0.30 4.72
C GLY A 64 -0.51 -1.67 5.36
N ALA A 65 -1.18 -2.57 4.65
CA ALA A 65 -1.42 -3.93 5.10
C ALA A 65 -0.14 -4.78 5.14
N SER A 66 -0.04 -5.61 6.17
CA SER A 66 0.97 -6.66 6.26
C SER A 66 0.67 -7.81 5.31
N GLN A 67 1.65 -8.68 5.07
CA GLN A 67 1.45 -9.88 4.26
C GLN A 67 0.32 -10.78 4.83
N GLN A 68 0.20 -10.85 6.16
CA GLN A 68 -0.85 -11.62 6.82
C GLN A 68 -2.24 -11.04 6.53
N GLU A 69 -2.39 -9.72 6.59
CA GLU A 69 -3.66 -9.04 6.34
C GLU A 69 -4.07 -9.14 4.87
N VAL A 70 -3.11 -9.05 3.94
CA VAL A 70 -3.34 -9.31 2.51
C VAL A 70 -3.82 -10.74 2.29
N ALA A 71 -3.16 -11.72 2.92
CA ALA A 71 -3.52 -13.13 2.79
C ALA A 71 -4.93 -13.42 3.34
N GLU A 72 -5.26 -12.87 4.51
CA GLU A 72 -6.59 -13.01 5.11
C GLU A 72 -7.68 -12.41 4.19
N GLY A 73 -7.47 -11.18 3.73
CA GLY A 73 -8.42 -10.52 2.81
C GLY A 73 -8.59 -11.31 1.52
N PHE A 74 -7.50 -11.78 0.93
CA PHE A 74 -7.52 -12.60 -0.28
C PHE A 74 -8.26 -13.93 -0.09
N VAL A 75 -8.01 -14.64 1.01
CA VAL A 75 -8.70 -15.92 1.30
C VAL A 75 -10.20 -15.68 1.51
N LYS A 76 -10.59 -14.70 2.32
CA LYS A 76 -12.00 -14.38 2.55
C LYS A 76 -12.71 -13.96 1.26
N PHE A 77 -12.06 -13.17 0.42
CA PHE A 77 -12.57 -12.82 -0.90
C PHE A 77 -12.84 -14.05 -1.78
N ASN A 78 -11.84 -14.92 -1.96
CA ASN A 78 -11.95 -16.06 -2.88
C ASN A 78 -12.90 -17.18 -2.38
N THR A 79 -13.13 -17.25 -1.07
CA THR A 79 -14.01 -18.26 -0.46
C THR A 79 -15.46 -17.80 -0.31
N GLY A 80 -15.80 -16.58 -0.77
CA GLY A 80 -17.15 -16.01 -0.65
C GLY A 80 -17.46 -15.38 0.71
N PHE A 81 -16.52 -15.41 1.65
CA PHE A 81 -16.65 -14.80 2.99
C PHE A 81 -16.14 -13.35 3.05
N GLY A 82 -16.02 -12.67 1.91
CA GLY A 82 -15.52 -11.29 1.83
C GLY A 82 -16.31 -10.30 2.70
N HIS A 83 -17.60 -10.54 2.91
CA HIS A 83 -18.47 -9.75 3.79
C HIS A 83 -18.07 -9.81 5.29
N THR A 84 -17.24 -10.79 5.69
CA THR A 84 -16.71 -10.93 7.05
C THR A 84 -15.33 -10.30 7.24
N TYR A 85 -14.74 -9.76 6.16
CA TYR A 85 -13.45 -9.09 6.26
C TYR A 85 -13.65 -7.69 6.82
N GLN A 86 -12.87 -7.36 7.85
CA GLN A 86 -12.87 -6.05 8.49
C GLN A 86 -11.54 -5.37 8.18
N PRO A 87 -11.53 -4.34 7.32
CA PRO A 87 -10.30 -3.65 6.96
C PRO A 87 -9.74 -2.90 8.17
N VAL A 88 -8.44 -3.07 8.39
CA VAL A 88 -7.66 -2.31 9.39
C VAL A 88 -6.65 -1.40 8.72
N ALA A 89 -6.15 -1.80 7.54
CA ALA A 89 -5.19 -1.03 6.76
C ALA A 89 -5.88 -0.20 5.67
N ASP A 90 -5.33 0.98 5.40
CA ASP A 90 -5.83 1.92 4.39
C ASP A 90 -5.46 1.50 2.96
N THR A 91 -4.40 0.70 2.82
CA THR A 91 -3.91 0.27 1.50
C THR A 91 -3.33 -1.13 1.52
N PHE A 92 -3.53 -1.85 0.41
CA PHE A 92 -2.87 -3.11 0.14
C PHE A 92 -1.78 -2.88 -0.90
N GLN A 93 -0.51 -3.00 -0.49
CA GLN A 93 0.63 -2.95 -1.42
C GLN A 93 1.10 -4.37 -1.69
N MET A 94 0.83 -4.86 -2.90
CA MET A 94 0.93 -6.28 -3.22
C MET A 94 1.92 -6.56 -4.35
N PRO A 95 2.52 -7.76 -4.37
CA PRO A 95 3.18 -8.23 -5.57
C PRO A 95 2.12 -8.54 -6.64
N LEU A 96 2.53 -8.59 -7.91
CA LEU A 96 1.63 -9.00 -8.99
C LEU A 96 1.12 -10.44 -8.82
N LYS A 97 1.93 -11.29 -8.19
CA LYS A 97 1.62 -12.69 -7.88
C LYS A 97 2.29 -13.12 -6.58
N PHE A 98 1.65 -14.04 -5.88
CA PHE A 98 2.22 -14.67 -4.69
C PHE A 98 2.12 -16.18 -4.82
N LYS A 99 3.27 -16.89 -4.78
CA LYS A 99 3.35 -18.36 -4.97
C LYS A 99 2.58 -18.85 -6.22
N GLY A 100 2.68 -18.12 -7.32
CA GLY A 100 2.00 -18.44 -8.58
C GLY A 100 0.55 -17.96 -8.68
N ILE A 101 -0.06 -17.52 -7.58
CA ILE A 101 -1.43 -16.99 -7.56
C ILE A 101 -1.40 -15.52 -7.97
N PRO A 102 -2.13 -15.11 -9.03
CA PRO A 102 -2.21 -13.71 -9.43
C PRO A 102 -3.03 -12.91 -8.41
N LEU A 103 -2.47 -11.79 -7.94
CA LEU A 103 -3.17 -10.84 -7.05
C LEU A 103 -3.76 -9.66 -7.82
N THR A 104 -3.65 -9.65 -9.15
CA THR A 104 -4.02 -8.55 -10.05
C THR A 104 -5.38 -8.77 -10.73
N SER A 105 -6.23 -9.64 -10.19
CA SER A 105 -7.55 -9.86 -10.77
C SER A 105 -8.42 -8.61 -10.59
N GLN A 106 -9.15 -8.22 -11.63
CA GLN A 106 -10.04 -7.06 -11.57
C GLN A 106 -11.07 -7.19 -10.46
N ARG A 107 -11.65 -8.37 -10.26
CA ARG A 107 -12.65 -8.61 -9.21
C ARG A 107 -12.08 -8.35 -7.81
N PHE A 108 -10.86 -8.79 -7.55
CA PHE A 108 -10.21 -8.56 -6.26
C PHE A 108 -9.87 -7.08 -6.05
N ILE A 109 -9.32 -6.41 -7.07
CA ILE A 109 -9.04 -4.96 -7.03
C ILE A 109 -10.31 -4.17 -6.74
N GLN A 110 -11.40 -4.47 -7.43
CA GLN A 110 -12.68 -3.80 -7.23
C GLN A 110 -13.28 -4.11 -5.85
N TRP A 111 -13.12 -5.32 -5.34
CA TRP A 111 -13.52 -5.66 -3.97
C TRP A 111 -12.77 -4.84 -2.91
N LEU A 112 -11.45 -4.64 -3.08
CA LEU A 112 -10.68 -3.76 -2.21
C LEU A 112 -11.17 -2.31 -2.27
N ASN A 113 -11.44 -1.79 -3.48
CA ASN A 113 -12.00 -0.45 -3.65
C ASN A 113 -13.36 -0.31 -2.94
N LEU A 114 -14.24 -1.31 -3.02
CA LEU A 114 -15.54 -1.32 -2.31
C LEU A 114 -15.40 -1.28 -0.78
N LEU A 115 -14.27 -1.76 -0.25
CA LEU A 115 -13.94 -1.73 1.16
C LEU A 115 -13.18 -0.46 1.59
N ASN A 116 -13.00 0.51 0.69
CA ASN A 116 -12.16 1.70 0.87
C ASN A 116 -10.69 1.35 1.18
N ILE A 117 -10.20 0.21 0.68
CA ILE A 117 -8.79 -0.17 0.76
C ILE A 117 -8.14 0.20 -0.57
N VAL A 118 -7.16 1.10 -0.53
CA VAL A 118 -6.45 1.58 -1.72
C VAL A 118 -5.59 0.45 -2.30
N PRO A 119 -5.88 -0.09 -3.51
CA PRO A 119 -5.11 -1.17 -4.08
C PRO A 119 -3.82 -0.64 -4.73
N GLY A 120 -2.69 -1.19 -4.33
CA GLY A 120 -1.37 -0.83 -4.83
C GLY A 120 -0.55 -2.05 -5.24
N TYR A 121 0.30 -1.88 -6.25
CA TYR A 121 1.18 -2.94 -6.74
C TYR A 121 2.62 -2.47 -6.89
N TYR A 122 3.55 -3.31 -6.46
CA TYR A 122 4.99 -3.08 -6.64
C TYR A 122 5.61 -4.01 -7.68
N GLY A 123 6.75 -3.57 -8.24
CA GLY A 123 7.40 -4.24 -9.36
C GLY A 123 6.74 -3.95 -10.71
N VAL A 124 6.09 -2.79 -10.84
CA VAL A 124 5.37 -2.38 -12.05
C VAL A 124 6.31 -1.61 -12.98
N ASN A 125 7.04 -2.33 -13.86
CA ASN A 125 8.17 -1.76 -14.61
C ASN A 125 7.96 -1.66 -16.14
N SER A 126 6.72 -1.79 -16.63
CA SER A 126 6.35 -1.55 -18.04
C SER A 126 5.05 -0.76 -18.17
N THR A 127 4.93 0.02 -19.23
CA THR A 127 3.73 0.82 -19.52
C THR A 127 2.49 -0.04 -19.74
N ASP A 128 2.64 -1.22 -20.34
CA ASP A 128 1.53 -2.15 -20.57
C ASP A 128 0.95 -2.66 -19.24
N LEU A 129 1.82 -2.99 -18.29
CA LEU A 129 1.39 -3.42 -16.95
C LEU A 129 0.80 -2.25 -16.16
N MET A 130 1.35 -1.04 -16.30
CA MET A 130 0.76 0.16 -15.69
C MET A 130 -0.66 0.40 -16.22
N ALA A 131 -0.85 0.30 -17.54
CA ALA A 131 -2.13 0.48 -18.20
C ALA A 131 -3.14 -0.61 -17.78
N ASP A 132 -2.72 -1.88 -17.75
CA ASP A 132 -3.56 -3.00 -17.32
C ASP A 132 -4.03 -2.85 -15.86
N LEU A 133 -3.11 -2.56 -14.93
CA LEU A 133 -3.46 -2.38 -13.52
C LEU A 133 -4.34 -1.15 -13.29
N HIS A 134 -4.03 -0.03 -13.95
CA HIS A 134 -4.87 1.17 -13.91
C HIS A 134 -6.28 0.88 -14.43
N ALA A 135 -6.42 0.22 -15.57
CA ALA A 135 -7.72 -0.15 -16.15
C ALA A 135 -8.54 -1.07 -15.23
N LYS A 136 -7.87 -1.93 -14.47
CA LYS A 136 -8.50 -2.80 -13.46
C LYS A 136 -8.91 -2.05 -12.18
N GLY A 137 -8.48 -0.81 -12.01
CA GLY A 137 -8.81 0.05 -10.86
C GLY A 137 -7.76 0.06 -9.76
N ALA A 138 -6.50 -0.30 -10.05
CA ALA A 138 -5.41 -0.08 -9.12
C ALA A 138 -5.13 1.43 -8.99
N HIS A 139 -4.93 1.89 -7.76
CA HIS A 139 -4.65 3.28 -7.46
C HIS A 139 -3.15 3.57 -7.47
N THR A 140 -2.35 2.69 -6.86
CA THR A 140 -0.91 2.93 -6.64
C THR A 140 -0.05 1.97 -7.45
N LEU A 141 0.89 2.51 -8.23
CA LEU A 141 1.89 1.73 -8.97
C LEU A 141 3.28 2.09 -8.46
N VAL A 142 4.00 1.12 -7.91
CA VAL A 142 5.39 1.28 -7.44
C VAL A 142 6.32 0.69 -8.48
N THR A 143 7.23 1.54 -8.99
CA THR A 143 8.05 1.27 -10.17
C THR A 143 9.51 1.62 -9.92
N ASP A 144 10.41 0.80 -10.47
CA ASP A 144 11.84 1.11 -10.60
C ASP A 144 12.14 1.94 -11.86
N ARG A 145 11.10 2.21 -12.66
CA ARG A 145 11.15 2.97 -13.91
C ARG A 145 10.32 4.25 -13.80
N PRO A 146 10.76 5.23 -12.99
CA PRO A 146 10.03 6.48 -12.80
C PRO A 146 9.91 7.29 -14.11
N ASP A 147 10.81 7.08 -15.07
CA ASP A 147 10.72 7.62 -16.43
C ASP A 147 9.47 7.09 -17.17
N LEU A 148 9.26 5.77 -17.14
CA LEU A 148 8.05 5.15 -17.71
C LEU A 148 6.80 5.54 -16.93
N GLY A 149 6.89 5.61 -15.60
CA GLY A 149 5.79 6.08 -14.75
C GLY A 149 5.36 7.50 -15.11
N LYS A 150 6.32 8.40 -15.35
CA LYS A 150 6.05 9.78 -15.80
C LYS A 150 5.41 9.80 -17.19
N GLN A 151 5.92 9.00 -18.13
CA GLN A 151 5.37 8.87 -19.48
C GLN A 151 3.91 8.40 -19.43
N PHE A 152 3.64 7.32 -18.69
CA PHE A 152 2.30 6.78 -18.52
C PHE A 152 1.35 7.78 -17.85
N LYS A 153 1.76 8.45 -16.78
CA LYS A 153 0.96 9.50 -16.15
C LYS A 153 0.58 10.61 -17.14
N SER A 154 1.52 10.99 -18.01
CA SER A 154 1.28 12.01 -19.05
C SER A 154 0.34 11.52 -20.16
N SER A 155 0.34 10.22 -20.48
CA SER A 155 -0.61 9.68 -21.46
C SER A 155 -2.04 9.71 -20.95
N LEU A 156 -2.26 9.50 -19.64
CA LEU A 156 -3.59 9.56 -19.03
C LEU A 156 -4.22 10.96 -19.12
N THR A 157 -3.44 12.03 -18.94
CA THR A 157 -3.95 13.41 -19.01
C THR A 157 -4.27 13.86 -20.43
N ASN A 158 -3.66 13.24 -21.44
CA ASN A 158 -3.92 13.56 -22.84
C ASN A 158 -5.18 12.88 -23.38
N THR A 159 -5.65 11.81 -22.76
CA THR A 159 -6.90 11.12 -23.15
C THR A 159 -8.17 11.81 -22.64
N THR A 160 -8.04 12.79 -21.74
CA THR A 160 -9.16 13.54 -21.14
C THR A 160 -9.44 14.89 -21.82
N LYS A 161 -8.79 15.16 -22.96
CA LYS A 161 -9.07 16.29 -23.87
C LYS A 161 -9.64 15.75 -25.17
#